data_AF-A0A7V1SQR2-F1
#
_entry.id   AF-A0A7V1SQR2-F1
#
_cell.length_a   1.000
_cell.length_b   1.000
_cell.length_c   1.000
_cell.angle_alpha   90.00
_cell.angle_beta   90.00
_cell.angle_gamma   90.00
#
_symmetry.space_group_name_H-M   'P 1'
#
loop_
_entity.id
_entity.type
_entity.pdbx_description
1 polymer ?
#
loop_
_entity_poly.entity_id
_entity_poly.type
_entity_poly.pdbx_seq_one_letter_code
_entity_poly.pdbx_strand_id
1 'polypeptide(L)'
;MKKIIFSALAILPAIASAQTGKFTIQGKLGHISAPAKAYLQYRKDGNIAVDSAVLQDGKFTFTGDAGTVPMSGYLLLNKKGDGMRKSRDYHSVFIEPGTITVTSPDTLKSAV
;
A
#
# COMPACT_ATOMS: atom_id res chain seq x y z
N MET A 1 -53.17 1.33 10.44
CA MET A 1 -51.80 1.84 10.71
C MET A 1 -50.81 0.68 10.84
N LYS A 2 -50.49 -0.01 9.73
CA LYS A 2 -49.50 -1.12 9.72
C LYS A 2 -48.68 -1.19 8.42
N LYS A 3 -48.97 -0.31 7.45
CA LYS A 3 -48.38 -0.36 6.09
C LYS A 3 -47.16 0.57 5.91
N ILE A 4 -46.88 1.44 6.88
CA ILE A 4 -45.76 2.41 6.82
C ILE A 4 -44.44 1.79 7.27
N ILE A 5 -44.50 0.71 8.07
CA ILE A 5 -43.30 0.02 8.58
C ILE A 5 -42.53 -0.67 7.44
N PHE A 6 -43.21 -1.17 6.41
CA PHE A 6 -42.55 -1.81 5.27
C PHE A 6 -41.85 -0.82 4.34
N SER A 7 -42.33 0.43 4.24
CA SER A 7 -41.70 1.47 3.42
C SER A 7 -40.40 2.01 4.03
N ALA A 8 -40.26 1.94 5.37
CA ALA A 8 -39.05 2.40 6.07
C ALA A 8 -37.85 1.44 5.88
N LEU A 9 -38.10 0.17 5.56
CA LEU A 9 -37.04 -0.84 5.33
C LEU A 9 -36.44 -0.78 3.91
N ALA A 10 -37.12 -0.12 2.96
CA ALA A 10 -36.72 -0.09 1.56
C ALA A 10 -35.54 0.88 1.26
N ILE A 11 -35.12 1.69 2.24
CA ILE A 11 -34.03 2.68 2.07
C ILE A 11 -32.68 2.12 2.56
N LEU A 12 -32.67 1.00 3.29
CA LEU A 12 -31.46 0.37 3.83
C LEU A 12 -30.42 -0.08 2.79
N PRO A 13 -30.77 -0.50 1.55
CA PRO A 13 -29.74 -0.90 0.57
C PRO A 13 -28.93 0.28 -0.01
N ALA A 14 -29.31 1.54 0.25
CA ALA A 14 -28.70 2.71 -0.41
C ALA A 14 -27.35 3.16 0.20
N ILE A 15 -26.89 2.53 1.29
CA ILE A 15 -25.59 2.84 1.93
C ILE A 15 -24.56 1.75 1.71
N ALA A 16 -24.64 1.01 0.59
CA ALA A 16 -23.50 0.26 0.08
C ALA A 16 -22.47 1.25 -0.53
N SER A 17 -22.01 2.23 0.25
CA SER A 17 -20.84 3.02 -0.10
C SER A 17 -19.68 2.04 -0.16
N ALA A 18 -19.02 1.99 -1.31
CA ALA A 18 -17.76 1.29 -1.49
C ALA A 18 -16.78 1.81 -0.44
N GLN A 19 -16.71 1.17 0.72
CA GLN A 19 -15.70 1.43 1.73
C GLN A 19 -14.37 0.97 1.12
N THR A 20 -13.70 1.88 0.42
CA THR A 20 -12.31 1.68 0.05
C THR A 20 -11.55 1.59 1.35
N GLY A 21 -11.17 0.36 1.72
CA GLY A 21 -10.44 0.13 2.95
C GLY A 21 -9.10 0.86 2.94
N LYS A 22 -8.47 1.01 4.10
CA LYS A 22 -7.10 1.51 4.17
C LYS A 22 -6.12 0.38 3.96
N PHE A 23 -5.02 0.65 3.27
CA PHE A 23 -3.86 -0.24 3.25
C PHE A 23 -2.76 0.30 4.15
N THR A 24 -1.97 -0.62 4.69
CA THR A 24 -0.68 -0.34 5.32
C THR A 24 0.34 -1.34 4.79
N ILE A 25 1.43 -0.89 4.16
CA ILE A 25 2.56 -1.76 3.81
C ILE A 25 3.67 -1.53 4.82
N GLN A 26 4.04 -2.57 5.56
CA GLN A 26 5.12 -2.53 6.56
C GLN A 26 6.30 -3.37 6.08
N GLY A 27 7.45 -2.73 5.91
CA GLY A 27 8.67 -3.38 5.46
C GLY A 27 9.72 -3.52 6.55
N LYS A 28 10.48 -4.63 6.55
CA LYS A 28 11.72 -4.79 7.31
C LYS A 28 12.81 -5.44 6.43
N LEU A 29 13.85 -4.66 6.13
CA LEU A 29 15.01 -5.05 5.33
C LEU A 29 16.29 -4.93 6.15
N GLY A 30 16.68 -6.04 6.81
CA GLY A 30 17.86 -6.08 7.66
C GLY A 30 17.97 -4.88 8.62
N HIS A 31 19.11 -4.20 8.58
CA HIS A 31 19.42 -3.01 9.40
C HIS A 31 19.71 -1.76 8.53
N ILE A 32 19.18 -1.72 7.31
CA ILE A 32 19.44 -0.63 6.36
C ILE A 32 18.83 0.68 6.86
N SER A 33 19.60 1.77 6.92
CA SER A 33 19.11 3.07 7.42
C SER A 33 19.37 4.19 6.41
N ALA A 34 19.06 5.44 6.80
CA ALA A 34 19.38 6.64 6.03
C ALA A 34 20.84 6.59 5.48
N PRO A 35 21.08 7.04 4.24
CA PRO A 35 20.15 7.78 3.38
C PRO A 35 19.21 6.89 2.54
N ALA A 36 19.15 5.58 2.79
CA ALA A 36 18.34 4.67 1.98
C ALA A 36 16.85 5.05 1.99
N LYS A 37 16.21 4.92 0.82
CA LYS A 37 14.77 5.15 0.64
C LYS A 37 14.09 3.94 0.01
N ALA A 38 12.94 3.57 0.56
CA ALA A 38 11.95 2.72 -0.10
C ALA A 38 11.02 3.62 -0.90
N TYR A 39 10.58 3.15 -2.06
CA TYR A 39 9.56 3.79 -2.88
C TYR A 39 8.42 2.80 -3.11
N LEU A 40 7.19 3.29 -3.03
CA LEU A 40 5.99 2.56 -3.46
C LEU A 40 5.49 3.20 -4.74
N GLN A 41 5.51 2.46 -5.84
CA GLN A 41 4.94 2.88 -7.12
C GLN A 41 3.73 1.99 -7.45
N TYR A 42 2.56 2.57 -7.65
CA TYR A 42 1.32 1.83 -7.90
C TYR A 42 0.37 2.60 -8.82
N ARG A 43 -0.64 1.92 -9.36
CA ARG A 43 -1.68 2.58 -10.16
C ARG A 43 -2.87 2.91 -9.26
N LYS A 44 -3.26 4.18 -9.20
CA LYS A 44 -4.48 4.66 -8.53
C LYS A 44 -5.31 5.46 -9.53
N ASP A 45 -6.56 5.07 -9.74
CA ASP A 45 -7.49 5.74 -10.66
C ASP A 45 -6.92 5.96 -12.07
N GLY A 46 -6.21 4.96 -12.59
CA GLY A 46 -5.55 5.00 -13.90
C GLY A 46 -4.20 5.72 -13.95
N ASN A 47 -3.84 6.47 -12.92
CA ASN A 47 -2.60 7.24 -12.83
C ASN A 47 -1.51 6.51 -12.03
N ILE A 48 -0.25 6.81 -12.31
CA ILE A 48 0.88 6.33 -11.50
C ILE A 48 1.00 7.21 -10.26
N ALA A 49 0.83 6.61 -9.09
CA ALA A 49 1.14 7.20 -7.80
C ALA A 49 2.51 6.70 -7.34
N VAL A 50 3.30 7.60 -6.74
CA VAL A 50 4.60 7.30 -6.15
C VAL A 50 4.68 7.92 -4.76
N ASP A 51 5.10 7.13 -3.79
CA ASP A 51 5.43 7.58 -2.44
C ASP A 51 6.85 7.10 -2.06
N SER A 52 7.43 7.68 -1.02
CA SER A 52 8.75 7.32 -0.51
C SER A 52 8.87 7.39 1.00
N ALA A 53 9.61 6.45 1.58
CA ALA A 53 9.94 6.42 3.00
C ALA A 53 11.44 6.24 3.19
N VAL A 54 12.04 7.03 4.08
CA VAL A 54 13.43 6.81 4.51
C VAL A 54 13.46 5.60 5.44
N LEU A 55 14.41 4.69 5.21
CA LEU A 55 14.55 3.51 6.07
C LEU A 55 15.16 3.91 7.42
N GLN A 56 14.62 3.34 8.48
CA GLN A 56 15.16 3.45 9.84
C GLN A 56 15.31 2.05 10.43
N ASP A 57 16.55 1.59 10.62
CA ASP A 57 16.82 0.21 11.03
C ASP A 57 16.05 -0.82 10.19
N GLY A 58 16.16 -0.72 8.87
CA GLY A 58 15.49 -1.57 7.90
C GLY A 58 13.98 -1.36 7.77
N LYS A 59 13.35 -0.56 8.65
CA LYS A 59 11.90 -0.38 8.69
C LYS A 59 11.45 0.74 7.75
N PHE A 60 10.34 0.50 7.07
CA PHE A 60 9.61 1.52 6.31
C PHE A 60 8.10 1.23 6.36
N THR A 61 7.27 2.25 6.15
CA THR A 61 5.81 2.11 6.16
C THR A 61 5.18 3.01 5.11
N PHE A 62 4.20 2.47 4.38
CA PHE A 62 3.32 3.22 3.48
C PHE A 62 1.87 3.02 3.90
N THR A 63 1.05 4.06 3.82
CA THR A 63 -0.38 4.00 4.13
C THR A 63 -1.18 4.74 3.07
N GLY A 64 -2.40 4.28 2.78
CA GLY A 64 -3.28 4.98 1.85
C GLY A 64 -4.63 4.29 1.69
N ASP A 65 -5.39 4.70 0.68
CA ASP A 65 -6.65 4.05 0.31
C ASP A 65 -6.38 2.88 -0.62
N ALA A 66 -6.92 1.71 -0.29
CA ALA A 66 -6.71 0.45 -1.02
C ALA A 66 -7.49 0.35 -2.33
N GLY A 67 -8.12 1.45 -2.77
CA GLY A 67 -8.99 1.43 -3.93
C GLY A 67 -10.19 0.51 -3.74
N THR A 68 -10.93 0.33 -4.83
CA THR A 68 -12.15 -0.47 -4.87
C THR A 68 -11.89 -1.90 -5.36
N VAL A 69 -10.72 -2.11 -5.96
CA VAL A 69 -10.18 -3.38 -6.44
C VAL A 69 -8.69 -3.42 -6.09
N PRO A 70 -8.10 -4.61 -5.88
CA PRO A 70 -6.66 -4.71 -5.60
C PRO A 70 -5.83 -4.06 -6.70
N MET A 71 -4.85 -3.25 -6.32
CA MET A 71 -3.98 -2.53 -7.24
C MET A 71 -2.59 -3.15 -7.24
N SER A 72 -2.03 -3.44 -8.41
CA SER A 72 -0.63 -3.86 -8.50
C SER A 72 0.31 -2.68 -8.29
N GLY A 73 1.41 -2.94 -7.58
CA GLY A 73 2.45 -1.99 -7.31
C GLY A 73 3.82 -2.65 -7.21
N TYR A 74 4.83 -1.79 -7.07
CA TYR A 74 6.21 -2.17 -6.86
C TYR A 74 6.76 -1.42 -5.66
N LEU A 75 7.44 -2.15 -4.78
CA LEU A 75 8.41 -1.60 -3.86
C LEU A 75 9.75 -1.50 -4.58
N LEU A 76 10.44 -0.36 -4.45
CA LEU A 76 11.78 -0.16 -4.97
C LEU A 76 12.71 0.32 -3.85
N LEU A 77 13.91 -0.23 -3.78
CA LEU A 77 14.91 0.15 -2.79
C LEU A 77 16.03 0.95 -3.46
N ASN A 78 16.21 2.19 -3.00
CA ASN A 78 17.34 3.03 -3.35
C ASN A 78 18.27 3.15 -2.13
N LYS A 79 19.28 2.28 -2.04
CA LYS A 79 20.20 2.22 -0.88
C LYS A 79 21.02 3.50 -0.68
N LYS A 80 21.25 4.29 -1.74
CA LYS A 80 22.09 5.51 -1.70
C LYS A 80 21.33 6.81 -1.42
N GLY A 81 20.00 6.80 -1.45
CA GLY A 81 19.17 8.01 -1.37
C GLY A 81 19.29 8.96 -2.57
N ASP A 82 19.89 8.53 -3.68
CA ASP A 82 20.24 9.33 -4.85
C ASP A 82 19.20 9.30 -5.98
N GLY A 83 18.01 8.76 -5.70
CA GLY A 83 16.79 8.89 -6.50
C GLY A 83 16.21 7.56 -7.00
N MET A 84 14.87 7.49 -7.08
CA MET A 84 14.12 6.27 -7.44
C MET A 84 14.55 5.63 -8.76
N ARG A 85 14.89 6.41 -9.79
CA ARG A 85 15.29 5.89 -11.11
C ARG A 85 16.57 5.05 -11.08
N LYS A 86 17.36 5.17 -10.01
CA LYS A 86 18.59 4.39 -9.79
C LYS A 86 18.37 3.15 -8.94
N SER A 87 17.15 2.90 -8.46
CA SER A 87 16.80 1.65 -7.79
C SER A 87 16.94 0.47 -8.75
N ARG A 88 17.62 -0.59 -8.29
CA ARG A 88 17.79 -1.85 -9.04
C ARG A 88 17.17 -3.05 -8.33
N ASP A 89 16.81 -2.86 -7.06
CA ASP A 89 16.22 -3.87 -6.20
C ASP A 89 14.73 -3.54 -5.99
N TYR A 90 13.86 -4.47 -6.33
CA TYR A 90 12.41 -4.26 -6.31
C TYR A 90 11.64 -5.54 -5.99
N HIS A 91 10.41 -5.36 -5.50
CA HIS A 91 9.46 -6.43 -5.20
C HIS A 91 8.06 -6.02 -5.65
N SER A 92 7.32 -6.92 -6.29
CA SER A 92 5.91 -6.67 -6.63
C SER A 92 5.04 -6.81 -5.40
N VAL A 93 4.04 -5.95 -5.24
CA VAL A 93 3.05 -6.04 -4.17
C VAL A 93 1.65 -5.81 -4.73
N PHE A 94 0.65 -6.41 -4.09
CA PHE A 94 -0.75 -6.08 -4.33
C PHE A 94 -1.26 -5.23 -3.17
N ILE A 95 -1.83 -4.08 -3.51
CA ILE A 95 -2.42 -3.15 -2.55
C ILE A 95 -3.88 -3.51 -2.40
N GLU A 96 -4.25 -3.92 -1.19
CA GLU A 96 -5.60 -4.27 -0.79
C GLU A 96 -5.88 -3.79 0.64
N PRO A 97 -7.14 -3.73 1.08
CA PRO A 97 -7.47 -3.35 2.45
C PRO A 97 -6.76 -4.23 3.48
N GLY A 98 -6.08 -3.61 4.44
CA GLY A 98 -5.40 -4.32 5.52
C GLY A 98 -3.91 -4.01 5.63
N THR A 99 -3.18 -4.90 6.31
CA THR A 99 -1.73 -4.78 6.51
C THR A 99 -1.01 -5.81 5.66
N ILE A 100 -0.10 -5.32 4.81
CA ILE A 100 0.79 -6.12 3.97
C ILE A 100 2.18 -6.03 4.59
N THR A 101 2.74 -7.17 4.97
CA THR A 101 4.08 -7.26 5.57
C THR A 101 5.07 -7.72 4.52
N VAL A 102 6.21 -7.06 4.42
CA VAL A 102 7.28 -7.38 3.47
C VAL A 102 8.59 -7.50 4.24
N THR A 103 9.17 -8.70 4.28
CA THR A 103 10.38 -8.96 5.07
C THR A 103 11.48 -9.60 4.24
N SER A 104 12.72 -9.17 4.47
CA SER A 104 13.90 -9.78 3.87
C SER A 104 15.17 -9.45 4.67
N PRO A 105 16.22 -10.30 4.63
CA PRO A 105 17.50 -10.01 5.24
C PRO A 105 18.16 -8.72 4.72
N ASP A 106 18.06 -8.43 3.41
CA ASP A 106 18.88 -7.36 2.80
C ASP A 106 18.39 -6.77 1.46
N THR A 107 17.44 -7.44 0.79
CA THR A 107 17.01 -7.15 -0.58
C THR A 107 15.50 -7.31 -0.77
N LEU A 108 14.88 -6.41 -1.53
CA LEU A 108 13.47 -6.54 -1.89
C LEU A 108 13.21 -7.74 -2.82
N LYS A 109 14.14 -8.06 -3.72
CA LYS A 109 14.03 -9.21 -4.62
C LYS A 109 13.73 -10.53 -3.89
N SER A 110 14.27 -10.69 -2.67
CA SER A 110 14.15 -11.91 -1.87
C SER A 110 13.05 -11.82 -0.81
N ALA A 111 12.23 -10.78 -0.85
CA ALA A 111 11.23 -10.55 0.18
C ALA A 111 10.05 -11.52 0.09
N VAL A 112 9.44 -11.74 1.26
CA VAL A 112 8.21 -12.52 1.46
C VAL A 112 7.18 -11.70 2.23
#